data_AF-A0A5J6LF07-F1
#
_entry.id   AF-A0A5J6LF07-F1
#
_cell.length_a   1.000
_cell.length_b   1.000
_cell.length_c   1.000
_cell.angle_alpha   90.00
_cell.angle_beta   90.00
_cell.angle_gamma   90.00
#
_symmetry.space_group_name_H-M   'P 1'
#
loop_
_entity.id
_entity.type
_entity.pdbx_description
1 polymer ?
#
loop_
_entity_poly.entity_id
_entity_poly.type
_entity_poly.pdbx_seq_one_letter_code
_entity_poly.pdbx_strand_id
1 'polypeptide(L)' 'MSNTTEFQIGEIVKLKSGGPDMTIKSKNNASGTSYICQWFAGKKLEQGIFATESLEYVKKDES' A
#
# COMPACT_ATOMS: atom_id res chain seq x y z
N MET A 1 -17.49 -1.65 15.61
CA MET A 1 -16.94 -0.40 15.03
C MET A 1 -15.95 -0.82 13.96
N SER A 2 -16.27 -0.55 12.68
CA SER A 2 -15.40 -0.90 11.56
C SER A 2 -14.29 0.14 11.47
N ASN A 3 -13.12 -0.16 12.03
CA ASN A 3 -11.93 0.66 11.83
C ASN A 3 -11.45 0.47 10.39
N THR A 4 -12.01 1.26 9.47
CA THR A 4 -11.53 1.31 8.08
C THR A 4 -10.24 2.13 8.08
N THR A 5 -9.09 1.44 8.13
CA THR A 5 -7.78 2.10 8.00
C THR A 5 -7.66 2.68 6.59
N GLU A 6 -7.70 4.00 6.45
CA GLU A 6 -7.45 4.65 5.17
C GLU A 6 -5.98 5.06 5.04
N PHE A 7 -5.34 4.61 3.97
CA PHE A 7 -3.97 5.01 3.64
C PHE A 7 -3.96 6.31 2.82
N GLN A 8 -2.97 7.14 3.06
CA GLN A 8 -2.70 8.36 2.32
C GLN A 8 -1.75 8.08 1.14
N ILE A 9 -1.87 8.88 0.08
CA ILE A 9 -0.96 8.83 -1.06
C ILE A 9 0.45 9.20 -0.60
N GLY A 10 1.45 8.42 -1.01
CA GLY A 10 2.85 8.59 -0.61
C GLY A 10 3.27 7.78 0.61
N GLU A 11 2.33 7.17 1.34
CA GLU A 11 2.68 6.30 2.48
C GLU A 11 3.33 5.00 2.02
N ILE A 12 4.25 4.50 2.86
CA ILE A 12 4.91 3.22 2.65
C ILE A 12 4.09 2.13 3.34
N VAL A 13 3.67 1.15 2.55
CA VAL A 13 2.84 0.04 2.96
C VAL A 13 3.43 -1.27 2.47
N LYS A 14 2.95 -2.37 3.03
CA LYS A 14 3.33 -3.73 2.64
C LYS A 14 2.12 -4.64 2.71
N LEU A 15 2.18 -5.78 2.03
CA LEU A 15 1.20 -6.84 2.25
C LEU A 15 1.43 -7.49 3.61
N LYS A 16 0.34 -7.77 4.34
CA LYS A 16 0.38 -8.53 5.61
C LYS A 16 0.99 -9.93 5.47
N SER A 17 0.96 -10.50 4.27
CA SER A 17 1.62 -11.77 3.94
C SER A 17 3.14 -11.66 3.75
N GLY A 18 3.70 -10.44 3.83
CA GLY A 18 5.07 -10.13 3.43
C GLY A 18 5.17 -9.68 1.97
N GLY A 19 6.36 -9.23 1.56
CA GLY A 19 6.60 -8.66 0.23
C GLY A 19 7.64 -7.53 0.24
N PRO A 20 7.79 -6.78 -0.86
CA PRO A 20 8.55 -5.54 -0.86
C PRO A 20 7.75 -4.42 -0.17
N ASP A 21 8.47 -3.40 0.27
CA ASP A 21 7.85 -2.14 0.68
C ASP A 21 7.35 -1.42 -0.58
N MET A 22 6.11 -0.95 -0.51
CA MET A 22 5.40 -0.31 -1.62
C MET A 22 4.93 1.07 -1.20
N THR A 23 4.70 1.95 -2.16
CA THR A 23 4.14 3.27 -1.94
C THR A 23 2.70 3.32 -2.45
N ILE A 24 1.79 3.91 -1.68
CA ILE A 24 0.44 4.23 -2.15
C ILE A 24 0.54 5.28 -3.26
N LYS A 25 0.16 4.91 -4.48
CA LYS A 25 0.14 5.80 -5.65
C LYS A 25 -1.19 6.56 -5.74
N SER A 26 -2.31 5.85 -5.58
CA SER A 26 -3.66 6.44 -5.63
C SER A 26 -4.71 5.49 -5.07
N LYS A 27 -5.89 6.02 -4.71
CA LYS A 27 -7.10 5.21 -4.45
C LYS A 27 -7.59 4.59 -5.76
N ASN A 28 -8.14 3.38 -5.70
CA ASN A 28 -8.82 2.78 -6.84
C ASN A 28 -10.29 3.20 -6.86
N ASN A 29 -10.65 4.08 -7.78
CA ASN A 29 -11.98 4.67 -7.88
C ASN A 29 -13.08 3.65 -8.26
N ALA A 30 -12.72 2.46 -8.76
CA ALA A 30 -13.68 1.46 -9.18
C ALA A 30 -14.34 0.69 -8.01
N SER A 31 -13.60 0.49 -6.89
CA SER A 31 -14.09 -0.32 -5.76
C SER A 31 -14.11 0.42 -4.43
N GLY A 32 -13.47 1.59 -4.31
CA GLY A 32 -13.43 2.41 -3.09
C GLY A 32 -12.65 1.80 -1.90
N THR A 33 -12.38 0.49 -1.96
CA THR A 33 -11.76 -0.32 -0.89
C THR A 33 -10.38 -0.88 -1.27
N SER A 34 -9.82 -0.41 -2.38
CA SER A 34 -8.49 -0.83 -2.83
C SER A 34 -7.61 0.36 -3.21
N TYR A 35 -6.31 0.14 -3.13
CA TYR A 35 -5.29 1.13 -3.45
C TYR A 35 -4.41 0.61 -4.56
N ILE A 36 -4.00 1.52 -5.45
CA ILE A 36 -2.93 1.28 -6.40
C ILE A 36 -1.63 1.55 -5.67
N CYS A 37 -0.79 0.53 -5.55
CA CYS A 37 0.53 0.58 -4.95
C CYS A 37 1.60 0.48 -6.05
N GLN A 38 2.76 1.07 -5.80
CA GLN A 38 3.92 0.95 -6.68
C GLN A 38 5.19 0.70 -5.89
N TRP A 39 6.11 -0.09 -6.44
CA TRP A 39 7.38 -0.41 -5.81
C TRP A 39 8.45 -0.64 -6.86
N PHE A 40 9.71 -0.65 -6.41
CA PHE A 40 10.83 -1.01 -7.26
C PHE A 40 11.21 -2.47 -7.04
N ALA A 41 11.23 -3.26 -8.12
CA ALA A 41 11.84 -4.58 -8.18
C ALA A 41 13.18 -4.46 -8.89
N GLY A 42 14.25 -4.18 -8.13
CA GLY A 42 15.54 -3.80 -8.68
C GLY A 42 15.44 -2.45 -9.40
N LYS A 43 15.69 -2.43 -10.72
CA LYS A 43 15.62 -1.20 -11.55
C LYS A 43 14.26 -0.97 -12.22
N LYS A 44 13.31 -1.89 -12.05
CA LYS A 44 12.00 -1.82 -12.69
C LYS A 44 10.96 -1.28 -11.71
N LEU A 45 10.15 -0.31 -12.17
CA LEU A 45 8.96 0.13 -11.48
C LEU A 45 7.83 -0.87 -11.74
N GLU A 46 7.28 -1.43 -10.67
CA GLU A 46 6.13 -2.33 -10.68
C GLU A 46 4.93 -1.66 -10.00
N GLN A 47 3.72 -2.09 -10.38
CA GLN A 47 2.46 -1.59 -9.82
C GLN A 47 1.47 -2.73 -9.59
N GLY A 48 0.62 -2.57 -8.58
CA GLY A 48 -0.39 -3.56 -8.20
C GLY A 48 -1.58 -2.91 -7.50
N ILE A 49 -2.75 -3.55 -7.57
CA ILE A 49 -3.96 -3.11 -6.88
C ILE A 49 -4.21 -4.07 -5.73
N PHE A 50 -4.28 -3.54 -4.52
CA PHE A 50 -4.46 -4.34 -3.30
C PHE A 50 -5.61 -3.81 -2.48
N ALA A 51 -6.37 -4.71 -1.86
CA ALA A 51 -7.44 -4.36 -0.94
C ALA A 51 -6.84 -3.74 0.33
N THR A 52 -7.50 -2.73 0.90
CA THR A 52 -7.10 -2.08 2.15
C THR A 52 -6.77 -3.07 3.26
N GLU A 53 -7.58 -4.13 3.39
CA GLU A 53 -7.42 -5.16 4.43
C GLU A 53 -6.17 -6.03 4.26
N SER A 54 -5.59 -6.09 3.06
CA SER A 54 -4.35 -6.82 2.78
C SER A 54 -3.09 -6.01 3.08
N LEU A 55 -3.23 -4.69 3.26
CA LEU A 55 -2.13 -3.77 3.47
C LEU A 55 -1.90 -3.48 4.95
N GLU A 56 -0.65 -3.22 5.30
CA GLU A 56 -0.24 -2.70 6.60
C GLU A 56 0.80 -1.58 6.44
N TYR A 57 0.83 -0.68 7.42
CA TYR A 57 1.82 0.38 7.50
C TYR A 57 3.21 -0.18 7.74
N VAL A 58 4.18 0.23 6.93
CA VAL A 58 5.60 0.05 7.28
C VAL A 58 5.96 1.18 8.23
N LYS A 59 6.11 0.86 9.52
CA LYS A 59 6.65 1.83 10.49
C LYS A 59 8.04 2.21 10.03
N LYS A 60 8.27 3.49 9.72
CA LYS A 60 9.62 4.02 9.77
C LYS A 60 9.97 4.13 11.24
N ASP A 61 10.84 3.26 11.71
CA ASP A 61 11.53 3.52 12.96
C ASP A 61 12.33 4.82 12.75
N GLU A 62 11.83 5.90 13.33
CA GLU A 62 12.57 7.16 13.44
C GLU A 62 13.86 6.83 14.20
N SER A 63 14.99 6.89 13.50
CA SER A 63 16.34 6.67 14.02
C SER A 63 16.91 7.98 14.57
#